data_AF-A0AAN6GQQ6-F1
#
_entry.id   AF-A0AAN6GQQ6-F1
#
_cell.length_a   1.000
_cell.length_b   1.000
_cell.length_c   1.000
_cell.angle_alpha   90.00
_cell.angle_beta   90.00
_cell.angle_gamma   90.00
#
_symmetry.space_group_name_H-M   'P 1'
#
loop_
_entity.id
_entity.type
_entity.pdbx_description
1 polymer ?
#
loop_
_entity_poly.entity_id
_entity_poly.type
_entity_poly.pdbx_seq_one_letter_code
_entity_poly.pdbx_strand_id
1 'polypeptide(L)'
;MPSNQYPRQLTRPKRVNGLTLERADPFVQTFHRFITTFSWIAVSVIFLCSLSDDLLGDSQTLGGKAISAVPDRLVGWGGFNKGKPLKKPECSPFALPGFVASAQGSLATWQPLSDSCPRSQFLPSVRAVLNRPSSTADTSSSPALLTDGQLQPILANRSVLILGDIVDINLLSHFCELVQGSSLVKVDKNHPWGDALNRVPDKHVWPETAPLKQSGISKPKEASDAALAHYCYVSHYDLLLSVVPTYGSDYLDTFHETKAYHSPGLFEHRVSDLVVPYLQETVKSAASFNTHDLPPPRKTSTPDLTIVSSSFYDLALFALQDIGNHGSLTSDLTEARIREWRGRYVEMLAATNRVLGIHSGKKGGRGLTWRNLHFPNEGIDGAAATVEWFLGSQEGLNHPLFHANRIAQLNAAWKSAVAPPEGTRAEGETIKGSRDRTAQLPSDVRGMDLATVLLGQDHHQKDRLVPDLSPAGALFSEMLFFELWNAVTSG
;
A
#
# COMPACT_ATOMS: atom_id res chain seq x y z
N MET A 1 -34.19 -29.73 -18.33
CA MET A 1 -33.71 -31.09 -18.71
C MET A 1 -32.88 -31.64 -17.55
N PRO A 2 -33.11 -32.88 -17.10
CA PRO A 2 -32.41 -33.45 -15.95
C PRO A 2 -31.11 -34.17 -16.33
N SER A 3 -30.13 -34.07 -15.43
CA SER A 3 -29.08 -35.03 -15.03
C SER A 3 -28.62 -36.10 -16.04
N ASN A 4 -27.32 -36.12 -16.33
CA ASN A 4 -26.54 -37.37 -16.52
C ASN A 4 -25.02 -37.09 -16.46
N GLN A 5 -24.44 -37.09 -15.25
CA GLN A 5 -23.03 -37.43 -15.07
C GLN A 5 -22.90 -38.39 -13.90
N TYR A 6 -22.66 -39.66 -14.23
CA TYR A 6 -22.32 -40.71 -13.27
C TYR A 6 -20.87 -40.52 -12.77
N PRO A 7 -20.58 -40.81 -11.49
CA PRO A 7 -19.21 -40.76 -10.97
C PRO A 7 -18.36 -41.91 -11.53
N ARG A 8 -17.16 -41.59 -12.03
CA ARG A 8 -16.12 -42.56 -12.42
C ARG A 8 -15.65 -43.36 -11.20
N GLN A 9 -15.67 -44.68 -11.30
CA GLN A 9 -15.02 -45.56 -10.32
C GLN A 9 -13.49 -45.45 -10.43
N LEU A 10 -12.83 -45.19 -9.31
CA LEU A 10 -11.37 -45.23 -9.17
C LEU A 10 -10.91 -46.70 -9.27
N THR A 11 -10.12 -47.00 -10.30
CA THR A 11 -9.44 -48.29 -10.45
C THR A 11 -8.37 -48.47 -9.39
N ARG A 12 -8.47 -49.56 -8.64
CA ARG A 12 -7.51 -50.00 -7.61
C ARG A 12 -6.16 -50.34 -8.25
N PRO A 13 -5.01 -49.87 -7.72
CA PRO A 13 -3.71 -50.27 -8.25
C PRO A 13 -3.40 -51.73 -7.93
N LYS A 14 -2.79 -52.40 -8.90
CA LYS A 14 -2.37 -53.80 -8.89
C LYS A 14 -1.27 -54.01 -7.84
N ARG A 15 -1.46 -54.97 -6.93
CA ARG A 15 -0.42 -55.45 -6.00
C ARG A 15 0.73 -56.07 -6.80
N VAL A 16 1.92 -55.50 -6.69
CA VAL A 16 3.18 -56.15 -7.08
C VAL A 16 3.68 -56.89 -5.84
N ASN A 17 3.75 -58.22 -5.94
CA ASN A 17 4.38 -59.07 -4.95
C ASN A 17 5.89 -59.10 -5.17
N GLY A 18 6.64 -58.96 -4.08
CA GLY A 18 8.03 -59.37 -4.00
C GLY A 18 9.05 -58.25 -4.22
N LEU A 19 9.42 -57.57 -3.14
CA LEU A 19 10.77 -57.03 -2.96
C LEU A 19 11.12 -57.11 -1.47
N THR A 20 12.30 -57.65 -1.25
CA THR A 20 12.90 -58.09 0.00
C THR A 20 13.09 -56.96 1.00
N LEU A 21 12.94 -57.31 2.28
CA LEU A 21 13.13 -56.46 3.44
C LEU A 21 14.61 -56.02 3.54
N GLU A 22 14.98 -54.93 2.88
CA GLU A 22 16.29 -54.31 3.07
C GLU A 22 16.34 -53.61 4.43
N ARG A 23 17.42 -53.95 5.13
CA ARG A 23 17.84 -53.54 6.45
C ARG A 23 17.74 -52.01 6.60
N ALA A 24 16.87 -51.55 7.50
CA ALA A 24 16.81 -50.14 7.85
C ALA A 24 18.18 -49.66 8.37
N ASP A 25 18.64 -48.56 7.78
CA ASP A 25 19.91 -47.91 8.03
C ASP A 25 20.08 -47.60 9.54
N PRO A 26 21.20 -48.00 10.20
CA PRO A 26 21.42 -47.78 11.63
C PRO A 26 21.23 -46.33 12.07
N PHE A 27 21.43 -45.36 11.17
CA PHE A 27 21.18 -43.95 11.44
C PHE A 27 19.72 -43.63 11.79
N VAL A 28 18.76 -44.27 11.10
CA VAL A 28 17.33 -44.03 11.32
C VAL A 28 16.88 -44.56 12.67
N GLN A 29 17.42 -45.69 13.12
CA GLN A 29 17.14 -46.23 14.46
C GLN A 29 17.75 -45.36 15.57
N THR A 30 18.95 -44.83 15.36
CA THR A 30 19.59 -43.92 16.32
C THR A 30 18.86 -42.59 16.42
N PHE A 31 18.40 -42.05 15.28
CA PHE A 31 17.62 -40.82 15.24
C PHE A 31 16.25 -40.97 15.93
N HIS A 32 15.58 -42.11 15.74
CA HIS A 32 14.30 -42.38 16.39
C HIS A 32 14.44 -42.53 17.92
N ARG A 33 15.54 -43.12 18.39
CA ARG A 33 15.88 -43.19 19.83
C ARG A 33 16.19 -41.81 20.39
N PHE A 34 16.91 -40.95 19.66
CA PHE A 34 17.20 -39.59 20.11
C PHE A 34 15.92 -38.77 20.31
N ILE A 35 15.00 -38.79 19.34
CA ILE A 35 13.71 -38.07 19.42
C ILE A 35 12.88 -38.56 20.60
N THR A 36 12.77 -39.87 20.80
CA THR A 36 11.98 -40.41 21.91
C THR A 36 12.58 -40.07 23.27
N THR A 37 13.91 -40.04 23.40
CA THR A 37 14.58 -39.66 24.66
C THR A 37 14.43 -38.16 24.94
N PHE A 38 14.55 -37.31 23.91
CA PHE A 38 14.39 -35.87 24.03
C PHE A 38 12.95 -35.49 24.42
N SER A 39 11.94 -36.14 23.84
CA SER A 39 10.53 -35.92 24.18
C SER A 39 10.22 -36.28 25.63
N TRP A 40 10.81 -37.37 26.16
CA TRP A 40 10.63 -37.73 27.58
C TRP A 40 11.25 -36.69 28.52
N ILE A 41 12.44 -36.18 28.21
CA ILE A 41 13.11 -35.15 29.02
C ILE A 41 12.31 -33.84 28.99
N ALA A 42 11.80 -33.43 27.83
CA ALA A 42 11.00 -32.20 27.70
C ALA A 42 9.70 -32.29 28.51
N VAL A 43 9.01 -33.44 28.49
CA VAL A 43 7.81 -33.66 29.31
C VAL A 43 8.13 -33.66 30.80
N SER A 44 9.25 -34.26 31.22
CA SER A 44 9.67 -34.23 32.63
C SER A 44 10.02 -32.82 33.13
N VAL A 45 10.65 -31.99 32.30
CA VAL A 45 10.97 -30.59 32.66
C VAL A 45 9.71 -29.76 32.79
N ILE A 46 8.75 -29.90 31.87
CA ILE A 46 7.47 -29.19 31.94
C ILE A 46 6.68 -29.60 33.20
N PHE A 47 6.67 -30.90 33.53
CA PHE A 47 5.97 -31.40 34.71
C PHE A 47 6.63 -30.91 36.02
N LEU A 48 7.96 -30.85 36.07
CA LEU A 48 8.70 -30.34 37.22
C LEU A 48 8.53 -28.82 37.40
N CYS A 49 8.43 -28.05 36.30
CA CYS A 49 8.15 -26.62 36.36
C CYS A 49 6.69 -26.32 36.74
N SER A 50 5.72 -27.18 36.41
CA SER A 50 4.33 -26.99 36.85
C SER A 50 4.12 -27.32 38.35
N LEU A 51 5.03 -28.06 38.97
CA LEU A 51 4.96 -28.40 40.40
C LEU A 51 5.60 -27.33 41.31
N SER A 52 6.32 -26.35 40.76
CA SER A 52 6.97 -25.30 41.55
C SER A 52 6.10 -24.07 41.83
N ASP A 53 5.01 -23.86 41.07
CA ASP A 53 4.17 -22.67 41.21
C ASP A 53 3.04 -22.81 42.26
N ASP A 54 2.71 -24.04 42.69
CA ASP A 54 1.66 -24.30 43.70
C ASP A 54 2.18 -24.35 45.16
N LEU A 55 3.46 -24.07 45.41
CA LEU A 55 4.08 -24.19 46.75
C LEU A 55 4.38 -22.86 47.47
N LEU A 56 4.00 -21.72 46.89
CA LEU A 56 4.15 -20.39 47.52
C LEU A 56 2.80 -19.67 47.57
N GLY A 57 1.99 -20.04 48.57
CA GLY A 57 0.74 -19.39 48.89
C GLY A 57 0.87 -18.05 49.62
N ASP A 58 -0.15 -17.23 49.37
CA ASP A 58 -0.87 -16.28 50.23
C ASP A 58 -0.20 -15.01 50.79
N SER A 59 -0.88 -13.86 50.56
CA SER A 59 -1.73 -13.27 51.62
C SER A 59 -2.55 -12.03 51.20
N GLN A 60 -3.86 -12.11 51.49
CA GLN A 60 -4.74 -11.05 52.07
C GLN A 60 -5.13 -9.84 51.19
N THR A 61 -6.38 -9.33 51.14
CA THR A 61 -7.57 -9.44 52.01
C THR A 61 -8.86 -8.99 51.28
N LEU A 62 -9.98 -9.58 51.69
CA LEU A 62 -11.37 -9.18 51.38
C LEU A 62 -11.78 -7.86 52.07
N GLY A 63 -12.70 -7.12 51.43
CA GLY A 63 -13.73 -6.36 52.16
C GLY A 63 -14.39 -5.17 51.47
N GLY A 64 -15.64 -5.35 51.01
CA GLY A 64 -16.72 -4.42 51.38
C GLY A 64 -17.29 -3.42 50.36
N LYS A 65 -18.53 -3.70 49.96
CA LYS A 65 -19.68 -2.78 49.75
C LYS A 65 -19.71 -1.79 48.57
N ALA A 66 -20.78 -1.99 47.79
CA ALA A 66 -21.37 -1.03 46.86
C ALA A 66 -21.97 0.19 47.57
N ILE A 67 -21.75 1.39 47.00
CA ILE A 67 -22.66 2.53 47.07
C ILE A 67 -22.64 3.24 45.71
N SER A 68 -23.84 3.40 45.15
CA SER A 68 -24.17 4.24 44.00
C SER A 68 -24.02 5.72 44.36
N ALA A 69 -23.30 6.50 43.55
CA ALA A 69 -23.45 7.95 43.48
C ALA A 69 -22.88 8.50 42.17
N VAL A 70 -23.76 9.03 41.34
CA VAL A 70 -23.53 10.05 40.31
C VAL A 70 -24.42 11.23 40.72
N PRO A 71 -24.18 12.51 40.38
CA PRO A 71 -22.98 13.18 39.87
C PRO A 71 -22.52 14.34 40.79
N ASP A 72 -21.34 14.90 40.55
CA ASP A 72 -21.16 16.35 40.68
C ASP A 72 -20.21 16.86 39.60
N ARG A 73 -20.80 17.57 38.63
CA ARG A 73 -20.09 18.56 37.81
C ARG A 73 -19.97 19.80 38.67
N LEU A 74 -18.79 20.42 38.74
CA LEU A 74 -18.58 21.85 38.46
C LEU A 74 -17.07 22.20 38.51
N VAL A 75 -16.58 22.61 37.33
CA VAL A 75 -15.60 23.68 37.07
C VAL A 75 -14.17 23.53 37.58
N GLY A 76 -13.21 23.49 36.63
CA GLY A 76 -11.89 24.08 36.86
C GLY A 76 -10.74 23.41 36.12
N TRP A 77 -10.45 23.92 34.92
CA TRP A 77 -9.23 23.72 34.13
C TRP A 77 -9.08 22.37 33.42
N GLY A 78 -9.27 22.42 32.10
CA GLY A 78 -9.04 21.34 31.17
C GLY A 78 -7.58 20.88 31.20
N GLY A 79 -7.33 19.87 32.03
CA GLY A 79 -6.23 18.94 31.80
C GLY A 79 -6.52 18.24 30.48
N PHE A 80 -5.75 18.59 29.44
CA PHE A 80 -5.62 17.71 28.28
C PHE A 80 -5.27 16.33 28.83
N ASN A 81 -6.18 15.36 28.70
CA ASN A 81 -5.87 13.95 28.86
C ASN A 81 -4.78 13.65 27.83
N LYS A 82 -3.51 13.84 28.23
CA LYS A 82 -2.35 13.38 27.47
C LYS A 82 -2.41 11.87 27.54
N GLY A 83 -3.20 11.27 26.65
CA GLY A 83 -3.18 9.83 26.42
C GLY A 83 -1.73 9.41 26.27
N LYS A 84 -1.36 8.28 26.90
CA LYS A 84 0.00 7.76 26.78
C LYS A 84 0.33 7.64 25.28
N PRO A 85 1.51 8.11 24.83
CA PRO A 85 1.88 8.04 23.44
C PRO A 85 1.84 6.58 22.98
N LEU A 86 1.32 6.36 21.76
CA LEU A 86 1.28 5.03 21.17
C LEU A 86 2.72 4.56 20.92
N LYS A 87 3.02 3.34 21.37
CA LYS A 87 4.29 2.67 21.07
C LYS A 87 4.33 2.29 19.59
N LYS A 88 5.51 1.96 19.06
CA LYS A 88 5.62 1.35 17.73
C LYS A 88 4.77 0.06 17.69
N PRO A 89 4.03 -0.22 16.61
CA PRO A 89 3.25 -1.45 16.53
C PRO A 89 4.16 -2.67 16.51
N GLU A 90 3.77 -3.70 17.26
CA GLU A 90 4.48 -4.98 17.35
C GLU A 90 4.19 -5.88 16.14
N CYS A 91 3.09 -5.62 15.43
CA CYS A 91 2.59 -6.41 14.33
C CYS A 91 1.85 -5.55 13.30
N SER A 92 1.70 -6.03 12.07
CA SER A 92 0.84 -5.42 11.05
C SER A 92 -0.44 -6.24 10.88
N PRO A 93 -1.63 -5.71 11.23
CA PRO A 93 -2.88 -6.46 11.08
C PRO A 93 -3.22 -6.73 9.61
N PHE A 94 -2.71 -5.90 8.69
CA PHE A 94 -2.90 -6.05 7.24
C PHE A 94 -1.99 -7.10 6.61
N ALA A 95 -0.95 -7.54 7.32
CA ALA A 95 -0.10 -8.64 6.88
C ALA A 95 -0.66 -10.01 7.27
N LEU A 96 -1.65 -10.05 8.17
CA LEU A 96 -2.28 -11.27 8.65
C LEU A 96 -3.52 -11.62 7.83
N PRO A 97 -3.87 -12.91 7.70
CA PRO A 97 -5.15 -13.33 7.14
C PRO A 97 -6.33 -12.67 7.87
N GLY A 98 -7.32 -12.22 7.12
CA GLY A 98 -8.47 -11.47 7.62
C GLY A 98 -9.57 -11.35 6.59
N PHE A 99 -10.60 -10.57 6.91
CA PHE A 99 -11.71 -10.28 6.02
C PHE A 99 -12.17 -8.83 6.16
N VAL A 100 -12.84 -8.33 5.12
CA VAL A 100 -13.47 -7.00 5.15
C VAL A 100 -14.80 -7.12 5.89
N ALA A 101 -14.91 -6.44 7.03
CA ALA A 101 -16.14 -6.29 7.77
C ALA A 101 -16.82 -4.98 7.37
N SER A 102 -18.02 -5.07 6.79
CA SER A 102 -18.84 -3.93 6.39
C SER A 102 -20.31 -4.23 6.75
N ALA A 103 -20.90 -3.39 7.59
CA ALA A 103 -22.34 -3.33 7.82
C ALA A 103 -22.96 -2.21 6.99
N GLN A 104 -24.25 -2.31 6.68
CA GLN A 104 -24.95 -1.31 5.88
C GLN A 104 -24.88 0.08 6.55
N GLY A 105 -24.35 1.07 5.82
CA GLY A 105 -24.13 2.42 6.33
C GLY A 105 -22.89 2.61 7.22
N SER A 106 -22.09 1.56 7.44
CA SER A 106 -20.83 1.63 8.18
C SER A 106 -19.61 1.75 7.26
N LEU A 107 -18.50 2.26 7.79
CA LEU A 107 -17.22 2.17 7.09
C LEU A 107 -16.69 0.74 7.13
N ALA A 108 -16.21 0.27 5.99
CA ALA A 108 -15.54 -1.01 5.93
C ALA A 108 -14.25 -1.01 6.76
N THR A 109 -14.00 -2.11 7.45
CA THR A 109 -12.81 -2.30 8.29
C THR A 109 -12.17 -3.65 8.01
N TRP A 110 -10.85 -3.73 8.16
CA TRP A 110 -10.13 -5.00 8.08
C TRP A 110 -10.18 -5.72 9.43
N GLN A 111 -10.68 -6.94 9.44
CA GLN A 111 -10.75 -7.79 10.61
C GLN A 111 -9.74 -8.94 10.46
N PRO A 112 -8.58 -8.91 11.15
CA PRO A 112 -7.67 -10.04 11.16
C PRO A 112 -8.33 -11.23 11.88
N LEU A 113 -8.03 -12.45 11.43
CA LEU A 113 -8.52 -13.69 12.04
C LEU A 113 -7.76 -14.05 13.33
N SER A 114 -6.59 -13.44 13.55
CA SER A 114 -5.77 -13.68 14.73
C SER A 114 -5.95 -12.58 15.76
N ASP A 115 -6.24 -12.96 17.01
CA ASP A 115 -6.31 -12.03 18.15
C ASP A 115 -4.92 -11.54 18.60
N SER A 116 -3.84 -12.13 18.09
CA SER A 116 -2.46 -11.75 18.43
C SER A 116 -2.08 -10.36 17.90
N CYS A 117 -2.81 -9.85 16.89
CA CYS A 117 -2.60 -8.53 16.34
C CYS A 117 -3.95 -7.81 16.21
N PRO A 118 -4.24 -6.84 17.11
CA PRO A 118 -5.52 -6.16 17.08
C PRO A 118 -5.70 -5.39 15.77
N ARG A 119 -6.95 -5.32 15.30
CA ARG A 119 -7.30 -4.49 14.15
C ARG A 119 -6.90 -3.03 14.38
N SER A 120 -6.49 -2.36 13.32
CA SER A 120 -6.20 -0.93 13.35
C SER A 120 -7.50 -0.11 13.54
N GLN A 121 -7.41 1.06 14.19
CA GLN A 121 -8.56 1.93 14.52
C GLN A 121 -8.33 3.41 14.15
N PHE A 122 -7.36 3.71 13.31
CA PHE A 122 -6.98 5.10 13.00
C PHE A 122 -8.08 5.88 12.30
N LEU A 123 -8.65 5.38 11.20
CA LEU A 123 -9.68 6.10 10.45
C LEU A 123 -10.94 6.32 11.29
N PRO A 124 -11.53 5.31 11.97
CA PRO A 124 -12.65 5.54 12.89
C PRO A 124 -12.33 6.59 13.96
N SER A 125 -11.13 6.55 14.54
CA SER A 125 -10.73 7.47 15.61
C SER A 125 -10.51 8.90 15.10
N VAL A 126 -9.81 9.07 13.99
CA VAL A 126 -9.62 10.37 13.32
C VAL A 126 -10.97 10.99 12.98
N ARG A 127 -11.87 10.20 12.40
CA ARG A 127 -13.22 10.67 12.07
C ARG A 127 -14.03 11.06 13.30
N ALA A 128 -13.93 10.29 14.39
CA ALA A 128 -14.60 10.63 15.64
C ALA A 128 -14.09 11.98 16.20
N VAL A 129 -12.77 12.21 16.21
CA VAL A 129 -12.18 13.49 16.64
C VAL A 129 -12.63 14.65 15.76
N LEU A 130 -12.76 14.42 14.45
CA LEU A 130 -13.21 15.43 13.49
C LEU A 130 -14.74 15.62 13.47
N ASN A 131 -15.47 15.07 14.46
CA ASN A 131 -16.93 15.11 14.55
C ASN A 131 -17.65 14.54 13.31
N ARG A 132 -17.08 13.49 12.72
CA ARG A 132 -17.59 12.76 11.54
C ARG A 132 -17.72 11.26 11.81
N PRO A 133 -18.32 10.87 12.95
CA PRO A 133 -18.41 9.46 13.31
C PRO A 133 -19.12 8.71 12.19
N SER A 134 -18.60 7.52 11.87
CA SER A 134 -19.36 6.53 11.12
C SER A 134 -19.92 5.54 12.13
N SER A 135 -21.06 4.91 11.85
CA SER A 135 -21.35 3.67 12.56
C SER A 135 -20.20 2.73 12.19
N THR A 136 -19.37 2.34 13.15
CA THR A 136 -18.56 1.13 12.96
C THR A 136 -19.52 -0.03 13.15
N ALA A 137 -19.42 -1.10 12.36
CA ALA A 137 -20.26 -2.27 12.57
C ALA A 137 -20.22 -2.67 14.06
N ASP A 138 -21.40 -2.63 14.71
CA ASP A 138 -21.61 -2.99 16.12
C ASP A 138 -21.32 -4.48 16.30
N THR A 139 -20.04 -4.84 16.37
CA THR A 139 -19.66 -6.08 17.04
C THR A 139 -19.46 -5.74 18.52
N SER A 140 -20.03 -6.58 19.38
CA SER A 140 -20.09 -6.48 20.85
C SER A 140 -18.72 -6.46 21.57
N SER A 141 -17.64 -6.29 20.81
CA SER A 141 -16.24 -6.20 21.23
C SER A 141 -15.47 -5.14 20.41
N SER A 142 -16.12 -4.02 20.07
CA SER A 142 -15.43 -2.93 19.37
C SER A 142 -14.28 -2.38 20.23
N PRO A 143 -13.02 -2.41 19.74
CA PRO A 143 -11.89 -1.85 20.46
C PRO A 143 -12.12 -0.37 20.75
N ALA A 144 -11.59 0.11 21.87
CA ALA A 144 -11.67 1.52 22.21
C ALA A 144 -11.02 2.38 21.12
N LEU A 145 -11.70 3.45 20.69
CA LEU A 145 -11.15 4.43 19.76
C LEU A 145 -9.94 5.15 20.37
N LEU A 146 -9.00 5.53 19.51
CA LEU A 146 -7.84 6.33 19.89
C LEU A 146 -8.30 7.75 20.22
N THR A 147 -7.78 8.28 21.32
CA THR A 147 -8.02 9.67 21.73
C THR A 147 -7.24 10.64 20.86
N ASP A 148 -7.68 11.91 20.77
CA ASP A 148 -6.92 12.94 20.04
C ASP A 148 -5.48 13.05 20.55
N GLY A 149 -5.27 12.97 21.87
CA GLY A 149 -3.93 12.97 22.47
C GLY A 149 -3.03 11.82 22.02
N GLN A 150 -3.59 10.68 21.60
CA GLN A 150 -2.83 9.55 21.02
C GLN A 150 -2.57 9.74 19.51
N LEU A 151 -3.45 10.43 18.80
CA LEU A 151 -3.34 10.70 17.37
C LEU A 151 -2.36 11.84 17.09
N GLN A 152 -2.34 12.88 17.92
CA GLN A 152 -1.50 14.08 17.72
C GLN A 152 -0.01 13.76 17.50
N PRO A 153 0.68 12.91 18.32
CA PRO A 153 2.08 12.59 18.10
C PRO A 153 2.38 11.95 16.73
N ILE A 154 1.39 11.24 16.18
CA ILE A 154 1.49 10.52 14.91
C ILE A 154 1.18 11.44 13.74
N LEU A 155 0.07 12.19 13.81
CA LEU A 155 -0.49 12.92 12.67
C LEU A 155 -0.08 14.39 12.61
N ALA A 156 0.29 15.01 13.74
CA ALA A 156 0.50 16.45 13.81
C ALA A 156 1.68 16.92 12.96
N ASN A 157 1.45 17.90 12.08
CA ASN A 157 2.47 18.52 11.22
C ASN A 157 3.24 17.45 10.42
N ARG A 158 2.50 16.53 9.79
CA ARG A 158 3.06 15.48 8.94
C ARG A 158 2.79 15.73 7.47
N SER A 159 3.63 15.13 6.65
CA SER A 159 3.51 15.11 5.20
C SER A 159 3.62 13.70 4.65
N VAL A 160 2.68 13.32 3.80
CA VAL A 160 2.67 12.05 3.08
C VAL A 160 2.72 12.33 1.59
N LEU A 161 3.64 11.67 0.90
CA LEU A 161 3.77 11.71 -0.55
C LEU A 161 3.40 10.36 -1.13
N ILE A 162 2.57 10.35 -2.17
CA ILE A 162 2.24 9.18 -2.95
C ILE A 162 2.73 9.42 -4.39
N LEU A 163 3.60 8.54 -4.88
CA LEU A 163 4.03 8.48 -6.27
C LEU A 163 3.26 7.33 -6.92
N GLY A 164 2.29 7.63 -7.77
CA GLY A 164 1.34 6.64 -8.28
C GLY A 164 0.57 7.16 -9.48
N ASP A 165 -0.54 6.54 -9.84
CA ASP A 165 -1.32 6.92 -11.03
C ASP A 165 -2.74 7.41 -10.70
N ILE A 166 -3.65 7.37 -11.68
CA ILE A 166 -5.03 7.79 -11.53
C ILE A 166 -5.77 7.06 -10.40
N VAL A 167 -5.39 5.81 -10.09
CA VAL A 167 -5.96 5.06 -8.98
C VAL A 167 -5.59 5.73 -7.66
N ASP A 168 -4.32 6.11 -7.50
CA ASP A 168 -3.83 6.78 -6.29
C ASP A 168 -4.44 8.18 -6.11
N ILE A 169 -4.66 8.92 -7.21
CA ILE A 169 -5.41 10.18 -7.17
C ILE A 169 -6.80 9.94 -6.59
N ASN A 170 -7.51 8.92 -7.05
CA ASN A 170 -8.86 8.63 -6.57
C ASN A 170 -8.87 8.09 -5.13
N LEU A 171 -7.91 7.24 -4.75
CA LEU A 171 -7.75 6.79 -3.36
C LEU A 171 -7.48 7.96 -2.41
N LEU A 172 -6.68 8.94 -2.83
CA LEU A 172 -6.48 10.18 -2.06
C LEU A 172 -7.75 11.04 -2.02
N SER A 173 -8.53 11.08 -3.11
CA SER A 173 -9.83 11.77 -3.13
C SER A 173 -10.79 11.17 -2.12
N HIS A 174 -10.86 9.84 -2.08
CA HIS A 174 -11.63 9.08 -1.11
C HIS A 174 -11.20 9.40 0.32
N PHE A 175 -9.89 9.43 0.59
CA PHE A 175 -9.37 9.86 1.90
C PHE A 175 -9.88 11.27 2.26
N CYS A 176 -9.81 12.22 1.32
CA CYS A 176 -10.21 13.59 1.58
C CYS A 176 -11.71 13.72 1.86
N GLU A 177 -12.54 12.99 1.14
CA GLU A 177 -13.96 12.89 1.39
C GLU A 177 -14.25 12.29 2.78
N LEU A 178 -13.57 11.19 3.14
CA LEU A 178 -13.77 10.50 4.41
C LEU A 178 -13.34 11.34 5.63
N VAL A 179 -12.27 12.13 5.51
CA VAL A 179 -11.68 12.85 6.65
C VAL A 179 -12.16 14.31 6.71
N GLN A 180 -12.31 14.97 5.56
CA GLN A 180 -12.64 16.40 5.47
C GLN A 180 -13.91 16.71 4.67
N GLY A 181 -14.48 15.75 3.94
CA GLY A 181 -15.69 15.97 3.13
C GLY A 181 -15.48 17.04 2.07
N SER A 182 -14.23 17.25 1.68
CA SER A 182 -13.81 18.18 0.64
C SER A 182 -13.21 17.41 -0.52
N SER A 183 -13.19 18.03 -1.70
CA SER A 183 -12.48 17.51 -2.87
C SER A 183 -10.98 17.77 -2.76
N LEU A 184 -10.21 17.07 -3.60
CA LEU A 184 -8.78 17.34 -3.76
C LEU A 184 -8.54 18.71 -4.37
N VAL A 185 -7.43 19.32 -3.97
CA VAL A 185 -6.89 20.51 -4.62
C VAL A 185 -5.89 20.08 -5.68
N LYS A 186 -6.10 20.55 -6.91
CA LYS A 186 -5.22 20.32 -8.05
C LYS A 186 -4.07 21.34 -8.03
N VAL A 187 -2.85 20.84 -8.21
CA VAL A 187 -1.63 21.64 -8.40
C VAL A 187 -1.29 21.61 -9.87
N ASP A 188 -1.77 22.59 -10.63
CA ASP A 188 -1.40 22.79 -12.04
C ASP A 188 -0.33 23.89 -12.17
N LYS A 189 0.06 24.22 -13.40
CA LYS A 189 1.08 25.25 -13.68
C LYS A 189 0.78 26.65 -13.14
N ASN A 190 -0.49 26.95 -12.84
CA ASN A 190 -0.90 28.24 -12.29
C ASN A 190 -0.95 28.20 -10.75
N HIS A 191 -0.91 27.01 -10.16
CA HIS A 191 -0.84 26.85 -8.71
C HIS A 191 0.52 27.32 -8.19
N PRO A 192 0.59 27.98 -7.02
CA PRO A 192 1.85 28.43 -6.40
C PRO A 192 2.94 27.35 -6.27
N TRP A 193 2.53 26.10 -6.03
CA TRP A 193 3.43 24.94 -5.93
C TRP A 193 3.68 24.22 -7.26
N GLY A 194 3.11 24.70 -8.36
CA GLY A 194 3.07 24.04 -9.67
C GLY A 194 4.15 24.46 -10.66
N ASP A 195 5.00 25.44 -10.30
CA ASP A 195 5.96 26.07 -11.21
C ASP A 195 7.03 25.11 -11.75
N ALA A 196 7.21 23.95 -11.12
CA ALA A 196 8.06 22.87 -11.63
C ALA A 196 7.67 22.42 -13.04
N LEU A 197 6.38 22.49 -13.39
CA LEU A 197 5.89 22.18 -14.74
C LEU A 197 6.47 23.12 -15.80
N ASN A 198 6.79 24.36 -15.45
CA ASN A 198 7.37 25.34 -16.38
C ASN A 198 8.91 25.27 -16.45
N ARG A 199 9.54 24.41 -15.64
CA ARG A 199 11.01 24.38 -15.43
C ARG A 199 11.63 23.01 -15.68
N VAL A 200 10.90 22.11 -16.36
CA VAL A 200 11.44 20.82 -16.78
C VAL A 200 12.66 21.06 -17.68
N PRO A 201 13.84 20.47 -17.39
CA PRO A 201 15.02 20.68 -18.21
C PRO A 201 14.79 20.25 -19.66
N ASP A 202 15.21 21.05 -20.64
CA ASP A 202 14.99 20.80 -22.08
C ASP A 202 15.39 19.38 -22.53
N LYS A 203 16.48 18.84 -21.98
CA LYS A 203 16.98 17.49 -22.28
C LYS A 203 16.07 16.36 -21.76
N HIS A 204 15.15 16.66 -20.85
CA HIS A 204 14.17 15.74 -20.27
C HIS A 204 12.76 16.02 -20.79
N VAL A 205 12.59 17.07 -21.61
CA VAL A 205 11.39 17.31 -22.40
C VAL A 205 11.45 16.40 -23.62
N TRP A 206 10.31 15.78 -23.98
CA TRP A 206 10.24 14.98 -25.19
C TRP A 206 10.51 15.85 -26.43
N PRO A 207 11.51 15.52 -27.27
CA PRO A 207 11.94 16.42 -28.33
C PRO A 207 10.86 16.55 -29.41
N GLU A 208 10.55 17.79 -29.82
CA GLU A 208 9.62 18.07 -30.93
C GLU A 208 10.03 17.40 -32.25
N THR A 209 11.31 17.05 -32.39
CA THR A 209 11.90 16.40 -33.57
C THR A 209 11.86 14.88 -33.54
N ALA A 210 11.33 14.25 -32.48
CA ALA A 210 11.18 12.80 -32.44
C ALA A 210 10.23 12.32 -33.57
N PRO A 211 10.56 11.23 -34.28
CA PRO A 211 9.68 10.69 -35.31
C PRO A 211 8.37 10.22 -34.69
N LEU A 212 7.30 10.98 -34.91
CA LEU A 212 5.93 10.64 -34.51
C LEU A 212 5.51 9.34 -35.21
N LYS A 213 5.17 8.30 -34.45
CA LYS A 213 4.59 7.09 -35.05
C LYS A 213 3.09 7.29 -35.21
N GLN A 214 2.71 7.87 -36.35
CA GLN A 214 1.49 7.54 -37.11
C GLN A 214 0.21 7.17 -36.32
N SER A 215 -0.36 8.11 -35.57
CA SER A 215 -1.82 8.26 -35.52
C SER A 215 -2.14 9.71 -35.84
N GLY A 216 -2.83 9.94 -36.96
CA GLY A 216 -3.08 11.29 -37.44
C GLY A 216 -3.97 12.04 -36.47
N ILE A 217 -3.40 12.97 -35.69
CA ILE A 217 -3.89 14.32 -35.36
C ILE A 217 -2.99 14.92 -34.26
N SER A 218 -2.38 16.07 -34.60
CA SER A 218 -1.69 17.07 -33.76
C SER A 218 -0.38 16.69 -33.04
N LYS A 219 0.56 17.64 -33.08
CA LYS A 219 1.80 17.69 -32.29
C LYS A 219 1.54 17.25 -30.84
N PRO A 220 2.49 16.58 -30.16
CA PRO A 220 2.40 16.32 -28.73
C PRO A 220 2.28 17.68 -28.04
N LYS A 221 1.06 18.05 -27.70
CA LYS A 221 0.78 19.26 -26.95
C LYS A 221 0.68 18.76 -25.52
N GLU A 222 1.67 19.09 -24.71
CA GLU A 222 1.61 18.86 -23.27
C GLU A 222 0.20 19.21 -22.79
N ALA A 223 -0.40 18.31 -21.99
CA ALA A 223 -1.76 18.48 -21.55
C ALA A 223 -1.92 19.87 -20.95
N SER A 224 -2.74 20.73 -21.57
CA SER A 224 -2.88 22.14 -21.16
C SER A 224 -3.39 22.29 -19.72
N ASP A 225 -3.98 21.21 -19.21
CA ASP A 225 -4.52 21.00 -17.88
C ASP A 225 -3.71 19.97 -17.07
N ALA A 226 -2.45 19.72 -17.39
CA ALA A 226 -1.58 18.83 -16.62
C ALA A 226 -1.56 19.21 -15.13
N ALA A 227 -1.79 18.22 -14.27
CA ALA A 227 -1.61 18.35 -12.84
C ALA A 227 -0.22 17.83 -12.45
N LEU A 228 0.59 18.68 -11.80
CA LEU A 228 1.80 18.26 -11.12
C LEU A 228 1.48 17.36 -9.93
N ALA A 229 0.45 17.72 -9.17
CA ALA A 229 0.04 17.00 -7.98
C ALA A 229 -1.44 17.21 -7.68
N HIS A 230 -1.96 16.38 -6.80
CA HIS A 230 -3.21 16.62 -6.08
C HIS A 230 -2.96 16.49 -4.59
N TYR A 231 -3.53 17.37 -3.77
CA TYR A 231 -3.36 17.27 -2.32
C TYR A 231 -4.67 17.37 -1.55
N CYS A 232 -4.64 16.79 -0.36
CA CYS A 232 -5.63 16.93 0.69
C CYS A 232 -4.93 17.44 1.97
N TYR A 233 -5.50 18.44 2.64
CA TYR A 233 -4.87 19.08 3.79
C TYR A 233 -5.80 19.09 5.02
N VAL A 234 -5.51 18.22 5.99
CA VAL A 234 -6.29 18.04 7.23
C VAL A 234 -5.84 19.05 8.29
N SER A 235 -6.54 20.18 8.35
CA SER A 235 -6.18 21.34 9.18
C SER A 235 -6.06 21.03 10.69
N HIS A 236 -6.92 20.18 11.24
CA HIS A 236 -6.89 19.81 12.67
C HIS A 236 -5.55 19.20 13.11
N TYR A 237 -4.91 18.43 12.22
CA TYR A 237 -3.61 17.82 12.46
C TYR A 237 -2.48 18.53 11.74
N ASP A 238 -2.74 19.60 10.97
CA ASP A 238 -1.74 20.15 10.05
C ASP A 238 -1.10 19.04 9.17
N LEU A 239 -1.93 18.11 8.68
CA LEU A 239 -1.49 16.92 7.95
C LEU A 239 -1.71 17.12 6.44
N LEU A 240 -0.63 17.06 5.66
CA LEU A 240 -0.65 17.22 4.21
C LEU A 240 -0.44 15.86 3.51
N LEU A 241 -1.39 15.43 2.68
CA LEU A 241 -1.23 14.27 1.82
C LEU A 241 -1.20 14.75 0.37
N SER A 242 -0.23 14.29 -0.42
CA SER A 242 -0.10 14.65 -1.84
C SER A 242 0.12 13.42 -2.71
N VAL A 243 -0.53 13.38 -3.86
CA VAL A 243 -0.25 12.44 -4.96
C VAL A 243 0.45 13.21 -6.08
N VAL A 244 1.58 12.71 -6.56
CA VAL A 244 2.21 13.13 -7.81
C VAL A 244 2.05 11.99 -8.83
N PRO A 245 1.35 12.21 -9.96
CA PRO A 245 1.13 11.17 -10.96
C PRO A 245 2.42 10.76 -11.68
N THR A 246 2.57 9.46 -11.90
CA THR A 246 3.66 8.81 -12.65
C THR A 246 3.08 7.93 -13.76
N TYR A 247 3.90 7.63 -14.77
CA TYR A 247 3.52 6.69 -15.83
C TYR A 247 4.01 5.27 -15.53
N GLY A 248 3.85 4.86 -14.27
CA GLY A 248 4.39 3.61 -13.76
C GLY A 248 5.92 3.61 -13.74
N SER A 249 6.51 2.52 -14.21
CA SER A 249 7.96 2.33 -14.23
C SER A 249 8.66 2.91 -15.46
N ASP A 250 7.91 3.62 -16.32
CA ASP A 250 8.34 4.04 -17.65
C ASP A 250 9.78 4.55 -17.67
N TYR A 251 10.55 3.91 -18.53
CA TYR A 251 11.98 4.06 -18.65
C TYR A 251 12.41 4.31 -20.10
N LEU A 252 11.44 4.34 -21.02
CA LEU A 252 11.60 4.63 -22.45
C LEU A 252 10.81 5.87 -22.89
N ASP A 253 10.07 6.49 -21.97
CA ASP A 253 9.13 7.57 -22.28
C ASP A 253 8.05 7.07 -23.26
N THR A 254 7.51 5.88 -23.02
CA THR A 254 6.59 5.20 -23.94
C THR A 254 5.26 5.95 -24.07
N PHE A 255 4.85 6.65 -23.02
CA PHE A 255 3.52 7.26 -22.92
C PHE A 255 3.47 8.73 -23.37
N HIS A 256 4.53 9.22 -24.03
CA HIS A 256 4.64 10.61 -24.50
C HIS A 256 3.52 11.06 -25.47
N GLU A 257 2.91 10.12 -26.19
CA GLU A 257 1.81 10.42 -27.13
C GLU A 257 0.43 10.42 -26.46
N THR A 258 0.33 10.07 -25.18
CA THR A 258 -0.97 10.02 -24.48
C THR A 258 -1.51 11.42 -24.20
N LYS A 259 -2.83 11.60 -24.25
CA LYS A 259 -3.46 12.91 -24.05
C LYS A 259 -3.17 13.53 -22.67
N ALA A 260 -2.99 12.70 -21.65
CA ALA A 260 -2.67 13.12 -20.28
C ALA A 260 -1.16 13.27 -20.03
N TYR A 261 -0.33 13.20 -21.08
CA TYR A 261 1.11 13.29 -20.95
C TYR A 261 1.60 14.70 -20.61
N HIS A 262 2.61 14.76 -19.75
CA HIS A 262 3.45 15.92 -19.51
C HIS A 262 4.90 15.42 -19.31
N SER A 263 5.90 16.18 -19.73
CA SER A 263 7.29 15.78 -19.48
C SER A 263 7.71 15.99 -18.03
N PRO A 264 8.71 15.25 -17.53
CA PRO A 264 9.37 14.11 -18.18
C PRO A 264 8.55 12.82 -18.07
N GLY A 265 8.71 11.86 -18.98
CA GLY A 265 8.04 10.55 -18.84
C GLY A 265 8.73 9.62 -17.85
N LEU A 266 10.06 9.63 -17.85
CA LEU A 266 10.88 8.74 -17.01
C LEU A 266 10.65 8.98 -15.53
N PHE A 267 10.44 7.89 -14.78
CA PHE A 267 10.17 7.95 -13.33
C PHE A 267 11.24 8.75 -12.56
N GLU A 268 12.54 8.45 -12.77
CA GLU A 268 13.63 9.11 -12.04
C GLU A 268 13.67 10.62 -12.30
N HIS A 269 13.46 11.03 -13.55
CA HIS A 269 13.42 12.44 -13.93
C HIS A 269 12.19 13.14 -13.34
N ARG A 270 11.03 12.47 -13.27
CA ARG A 270 9.87 13.02 -12.56
C ARG A 270 10.16 13.26 -11.09
N VAL A 271 10.83 12.32 -10.43
CA VAL A 271 11.20 12.48 -9.02
C VAL A 271 12.16 13.67 -8.84
N SER A 272 13.19 13.81 -9.69
CA SER A 272 14.15 14.91 -9.56
C SER A 272 13.62 16.27 -9.99
N ASP A 273 12.83 16.33 -11.06
CA ASP A 273 12.52 17.60 -11.74
C ASP A 273 11.12 18.13 -11.43
N LEU A 274 10.22 17.25 -10.97
CA LEU A 274 8.86 17.62 -10.62
C LEU A 274 8.60 17.47 -9.12
N VAL A 275 8.88 16.28 -8.55
CA VAL A 275 8.56 15.99 -7.14
C VAL A 275 9.43 16.81 -6.18
N VAL A 276 10.74 16.86 -6.38
CA VAL A 276 11.64 17.62 -5.49
C VAL A 276 11.28 19.11 -5.49
N PRO A 277 11.15 19.81 -6.65
CA PRO A 277 10.74 21.20 -6.65
C PRO A 277 9.36 21.42 -6.04
N TYR A 278 8.37 20.56 -6.32
CA TYR A 278 7.05 20.60 -5.67
C TYR A 278 7.19 20.63 -4.14
N LEU A 279 7.94 19.69 -3.56
CA LEU A 279 8.15 19.61 -2.12
C LEU A 279 8.91 20.83 -1.57
N GLN A 280 9.84 21.40 -2.34
CA GLN A 280 10.51 22.65 -1.99
C GLN A 280 9.57 23.86 -1.98
N GLU A 281 8.53 23.89 -2.82
CA GLU A 281 7.52 24.94 -2.75
C GLU A 281 6.63 24.80 -1.51
N THR A 282 6.33 23.56 -1.06
CA THR A 282 5.50 23.34 0.14
C THR A 282 6.14 23.81 1.45
N VAL A 283 7.45 24.01 1.48
CA VAL A 283 8.17 24.55 2.66
C VAL A 283 8.26 26.08 2.64
N LYS A 284 7.91 26.74 1.54
CA LYS A 284 7.94 28.20 1.45
C LYS A 284 6.73 28.81 2.15
N SER A 285 6.91 30.02 2.67
CA SER A 285 5.83 30.78 3.30
C SER A 285 4.73 31.13 2.30
N ALA A 286 3.45 31.04 2.70
CA ALA A 286 2.32 31.50 1.90
C ALA A 286 2.42 32.99 1.54
N ALA A 287 3.10 33.80 2.37
CA ALA A 287 3.43 35.19 2.06
C ALA A 287 4.30 35.35 0.79
N SER A 288 4.97 34.28 0.34
CA SER A 288 5.75 34.26 -0.91
C SER A 288 4.85 34.20 -2.15
N PHE A 289 3.55 33.89 -1.99
CA PHE A 289 2.63 33.59 -3.09
C PHE A 289 1.42 34.53 -3.16
N ASN A 290 1.31 35.52 -2.26
CA ASN A 290 0.17 36.45 -2.18
C ASN A 290 -1.21 35.75 -2.12
N THR A 291 -1.29 34.56 -1.51
CA THR A 291 -2.54 33.80 -1.33
C THR A 291 -2.73 33.40 0.14
N HIS A 292 -3.98 33.45 0.62
CA HIS A 292 -4.33 33.06 2.01
C HIS A 292 -4.82 31.61 2.14
N ASP A 293 -5.04 30.91 1.02
CA ASP A 293 -5.69 29.60 1.00
C ASP A 293 -4.72 28.40 0.96
N LEU A 294 -3.41 28.67 1.07
CA LEU A 294 -2.41 27.61 1.10
C LEU A 294 -2.26 27.01 2.51
N PRO A 295 -2.03 25.69 2.61
CA PRO A 295 -1.59 25.07 3.85
C PRO A 295 -0.37 25.77 4.45
N PRO A 296 -0.18 25.71 5.79
CA PRO A 296 1.02 26.24 6.43
C PRO A 296 2.29 25.62 5.83
N PRO A 297 3.44 26.32 5.88
CA PRO A 297 4.69 25.80 5.34
C PRO A 297 5.13 24.53 6.07
N ARG A 298 5.55 23.51 5.31
CA ARG A 298 6.10 22.28 5.89
C ARG A 298 7.45 22.53 6.55
N LYS A 299 7.77 21.81 7.62
CA LYS A 299 9.07 21.94 8.32
C LYS A 299 10.25 21.46 7.48
N THR A 300 10.03 20.46 6.63
CA THR A 300 11.07 19.88 5.77
C THR A 300 10.47 19.51 4.42
N SER A 301 11.28 19.56 3.35
CA SER A 301 10.87 19.13 2.01
C SER A 301 10.89 17.61 1.83
N THR A 302 11.35 16.84 2.83
CA THR A 302 11.26 15.39 2.80
C THR A 302 10.00 14.92 3.55
N PRO A 303 9.13 14.13 2.91
CA PRO A 303 7.92 13.58 3.54
C PRO A 303 8.21 12.67 4.74
N ASP A 304 7.28 12.60 5.68
CA ASP A 304 7.30 11.66 6.81
C ASP A 304 6.94 10.23 6.34
N LEU A 305 6.12 10.10 5.30
CA LEU A 305 5.84 8.83 4.63
C LEU A 305 5.84 9.04 3.12
N THR A 306 6.55 8.19 2.39
CA THR A 306 6.47 8.12 0.93
C THR A 306 5.93 6.76 0.52
N ILE A 307 4.84 6.74 -0.23
CA ILE A 307 4.24 5.55 -0.83
C ILE A 307 4.53 5.57 -2.33
N VAL A 308 5.11 4.50 -2.85
CA VAL A 308 5.36 4.33 -4.28
C VAL A 308 4.46 3.21 -4.80
N SER A 309 3.81 3.43 -5.93
CA SER A 309 3.09 2.40 -6.66
C SER A 309 3.42 2.50 -8.14
N SER A 310 3.44 1.34 -8.79
CA SER A 310 3.37 1.23 -10.23
C SER A 310 2.17 0.34 -10.55
N SER A 311 1.12 0.95 -11.08
CA SER A 311 -0.21 0.35 -11.20
C SER A 311 -0.51 -0.01 -12.66
N PHE A 312 -1.39 0.72 -13.35
CA PHE A 312 -1.91 0.28 -14.66
C PHE A 312 -1.05 0.64 -15.86
N TYR A 313 -0.15 1.63 -15.73
CA TYR A 313 0.76 1.99 -16.81
C TYR A 313 1.76 0.87 -17.15
N ASP A 314 2.26 0.10 -16.18
CA ASP A 314 3.13 -1.04 -16.49
C ASP A 314 2.38 -2.15 -17.24
N LEU A 315 1.12 -2.40 -16.87
CA LEU A 315 0.27 -3.35 -17.57
C LEU A 315 -0.06 -2.87 -18.98
N ALA A 316 -0.32 -1.57 -19.17
CA ALA A 316 -0.48 -0.96 -20.48
C ALA A 316 0.79 -1.13 -21.34
N LEU A 317 1.98 -0.90 -20.76
CA LEU A 317 3.26 -1.11 -21.46
C LEU A 317 3.40 -2.56 -21.92
N PHE A 318 3.12 -3.52 -21.05
CA PHE A 318 3.17 -4.94 -21.41
C PHE A 318 2.16 -5.29 -22.50
N ALA A 319 0.94 -4.75 -22.42
CA ALA A 319 -0.08 -4.95 -23.43
C ALA A 319 0.35 -4.37 -24.79
N LEU A 320 0.90 -3.15 -24.83
CA LEU A 320 1.41 -2.54 -26.07
C LEU A 320 2.55 -3.38 -26.69
N GLN A 321 3.48 -3.87 -25.87
CA GLN A 321 4.55 -4.76 -26.33
C GLN A 321 4.00 -6.08 -26.88
N ASP A 322 2.99 -6.65 -26.21
CA ASP A 322 2.38 -7.91 -26.64
C ASP A 322 1.59 -7.71 -27.94
N ILE A 323 0.81 -6.63 -28.09
CA ILE A 323 0.13 -6.27 -29.34
C ILE A 323 1.14 -6.18 -30.49
N GLY A 324 2.22 -5.43 -30.31
CA GLY A 324 3.25 -5.24 -31.32
C GLY A 324 3.98 -6.53 -31.72
N ASN A 325 4.05 -7.51 -30.81
CA ASN A 325 4.67 -8.80 -31.05
C ASN A 325 3.67 -9.92 -31.40
N HIS A 326 2.40 -9.59 -31.62
CA HIS A 326 1.31 -10.57 -31.80
C HIS A 326 1.22 -11.60 -30.66
N GLY A 327 1.57 -11.19 -29.44
CA GLY A 327 1.46 -11.95 -28.21
C GLY A 327 0.05 -11.94 -27.63
N SER A 328 -0.18 -12.82 -26.65
CA SER A 328 -1.43 -12.83 -25.90
C SER A 328 -1.43 -11.71 -24.86
N LEU A 329 -2.61 -11.12 -24.61
CA LEU A 329 -2.85 -10.11 -23.56
C LEU A 329 -3.41 -10.70 -22.26
N THR A 330 -3.82 -11.96 -22.31
CA THR A 330 -4.46 -12.67 -21.19
C THR A 330 -3.60 -13.80 -20.64
N SER A 331 -2.64 -14.31 -21.43
CA SER A 331 -1.68 -15.30 -20.94
C SER A 331 -0.83 -14.71 -19.81
N ASP A 332 -0.30 -15.59 -18.98
CA ASP A 332 0.66 -15.24 -17.95
C ASP A 332 1.87 -14.46 -18.52
N LEU A 333 2.41 -13.54 -17.71
CA LEU A 333 3.66 -12.86 -18.01
C LEU A 333 4.82 -13.86 -18.00
N THR A 334 5.78 -13.66 -18.89
CA THR A 334 7.00 -14.48 -18.92
C THR A 334 7.85 -14.23 -17.68
N GLU A 335 8.60 -15.24 -17.27
CA GLU A 335 9.54 -15.12 -16.14
C GLU A 335 10.55 -13.97 -16.34
N ALA A 336 11.06 -13.81 -17.57
CA ALA A 336 11.99 -12.73 -17.91
C ALA A 336 11.37 -11.35 -17.64
N ARG A 337 10.13 -11.12 -18.07
CA ARG A 337 9.42 -9.85 -17.84
C ARG A 337 9.16 -9.61 -16.36
N ILE A 338 8.77 -10.64 -15.61
CA ILE A 338 8.57 -10.52 -14.15
C ILE A 338 9.88 -10.17 -13.44
N ARG A 339 11.00 -10.81 -13.80
CA ARG A 339 12.32 -10.51 -13.22
C ARG A 339 12.81 -9.10 -13.59
N GLU A 340 12.55 -8.66 -14.82
CA GLU A 340 12.87 -7.31 -15.27
C GLU A 340 12.08 -6.26 -14.49
N TRP A 341 10.75 -6.44 -14.39
CA TRP A 341 9.88 -5.58 -13.60
C TRP A 341 10.28 -5.56 -12.12
N ARG A 342 10.63 -6.72 -11.57
CA ARG A 342 11.14 -6.85 -10.20
C ARG A 342 12.43 -6.03 -9.99
N GLY A 343 13.35 -6.04 -10.95
CA GLY A 343 14.55 -5.19 -10.89
C GLY A 343 14.20 -3.70 -11.05
N ARG A 344 13.24 -3.38 -11.92
CA ARG A 344 12.88 -1.99 -12.21
C ARG A 344 12.27 -1.29 -11.00
N TYR A 345 11.37 -1.94 -10.24
CA TYR A 345 10.80 -1.28 -9.07
C TYR A 345 11.85 -1.07 -7.95
N VAL A 346 12.90 -1.90 -7.86
CA VAL A 346 14.03 -1.66 -6.95
C VAL A 346 14.73 -0.34 -7.28
N GLU A 347 14.95 -0.06 -8.57
CA GLU A 347 15.55 1.19 -9.01
C GLU A 347 14.67 2.39 -8.66
N MET A 348 13.36 2.29 -8.87
CA MET A 348 12.42 3.35 -8.50
C MET A 348 12.48 3.66 -7.00
N LEU A 349 12.49 2.64 -6.15
CA LEU A 349 12.60 2.80 -4.70
C LEU A 349 13.98 3.35 -4.28
N ALA A 350 15.06 2.86 -4.87
CA ALA A 350 16.41 3.34 -4.59
C ALA A 350 16.58 4.80 -5.02
N ALA A 351 16.09 5.17 -6.20
CA ALA A 351 16.09 6.54 -6.71
C ALA A 351 15.25 7.46 -5.82
N THR A 352 14.03 7.05 -5.46
CA THR A 352 13.15 7.80 -4.56
C THR A 352 13.82 8.03 -3.21
N ASN A 353 14.37 6.97 -2.60
CA ASN A 353 15.08 7.06 -1.34
C ASN A 353 16.26 8.04 -1.41
N ARG A 354 17.08 7.92 -2.45
CA ARG A 354 18.28 8.75 -2.65
C ARG A 354 17.92 10.21 -2.88
N VAL A 355 16.99 10.49 -3.78
CA VAL A 355 16.64 11.84 -4.21
C VAL A 355 15.89 12.60 -3.11
N LEU A 356 14.98 11.94 -2.39
CA LEU A 356 14.21 12.58 -1.32
C LEU A 356 14.94 12.60 0.03
N GLY A 357 16.05 11.86 0.17
CA GLY A 357 16.82 11.78 1.42
C GLY A 357 16.01 11.15 2.56
N ILE A 358 15.27 10.06 2.26
CA ILE A 358 14.37 9.43 3.26
C ILE A 358 15.19 8.81 4.40
N HIS A 359 16.31 8.14 4.08
CA HIS A 359 17.15 7.43 5.06
C HIS A 359 18.50 8.11 5.36
N SER A 360 18.71 9.36 4.96
CA SER A 360 20.02 10.04 5.08
C SER A 360 20.35 10.58 6.49
N GLY A 361 19.71 10.07 7.57
CA GLY A 361 19.91 10.59 8.92
C GLY A 361 19.82 9.55 10.03
N LYS A 362 20.74 9.64 11.01
CA LYS A 362 20.78 8.87 12.28
C LYS A 362 19.60 9.16 13.22
N LYS A 363 18.56 9.85 12.78
CA LYS A 363 17.34 10.15 13.53
C LYS A 363 16.16 9.71 12.69
N GLY A 364 15.77 8.44 12.90
CA GLY A 364 14.61 7.82 12.27
C GLY A 364 13.33 8.62 12.50
N GLY A 365 12.36 8.40 11.62
CA GLY A 365 11.07 9.10 11.61
C GLY A 365 10.44 9.25 10.22
N ARG A 366 10.98 8.59 9.19
CA ARG A 366 10.48 8.65 7.82
C ARG A 366 10.34 7.25 7.24
N GLY A 367 9.29 7.00 6.47
CA GLY A 367 8.99 5.70 5.88
C GLY A 367 8.99 5.73 4.36
N LEU A 368 9.45 4.64 3.75
CA LEU A 368 9.28 4.35 2.34
C LEU A 368 8.49 3.04 2.19
N THR A 369 7.36 3.09 1.51
CA THR A 369 6.44 1.96 1.37
C THR A 369 6.11 1.74 -0.10
N TRP A 370 5.99 0.49 -0.52
CA TRP A 370 5.42 0.15 -1.83
C TRP A 370 3.98 -0.33 -1.69
N ARG A 371 3.03 0.26 -2.42
CA ARG A 371 1.64 -0.18 -2.51
C ARG A 371 1.43 -1.07 -3.74
N ASN A 372 0.97 -2.30 -3.51
CA ASN A 372 0.68 -3.24 -4.58
C ASN A 372 -0.66 -2.97 -5.29
N LEU A 373 -0.89 -3.63 -6.42
CA LEU A 373 -1.98 -3.34 -7.34
C LEU A 373 -3.25 -4.12 -6.97
N HIS A 374 -4.35 -3.41 -6.73
CA HIS A 374 -5.65 -4.05 -6.49
C HIS A 374 -6.16 -4.77 -7.75
N PHE A 375 -7.20 -5.60 -7.59
CA PHE A 375 -7.83 -6.34 -8.68
C PHE A 375 -9.12 -5.63 -9.11
N PRO A 376 -9.14 -4.91 -10.25
CA PRO A 376 -10.39 -4.36 -10.76
C PRO A 376 -11.28 -5.47 -11.33
N ASN A 377 -12.54 -5.14 -11.55
CA ASN A 377 -13.49 -6.02 -12.21
C ASN A 377 -13.33 -5.82 -13.71
N GLU A 378 -13.57 -6.85 -14.50
CA GLU A 378 -13.46 -6.78 -15.96
C GLU A 378 -14.61 -5.97 -16.61
N GLY A 379 -15.53 -5.39 -15.81
CA GLY A 379 -16.45 -4.36 -16.29
C GLY A 379 -17.47 -3.89 -15.26
N ILE A 380 -17.63 -2.58 -15.15
CA ILE A 380 -18.86 -1.94 -14.65
C ILE A 380 -19.65 -1.50 -15.88
N ASP A 381 -20.98 -1.68 -15.85
CA ASP A 381 -21.88 -1.31 -16.97
C ASP A 381 -21.58 -2.01 -18.30
N GLY A 382 -20.90 -3.17 -18.27
CA GLY A 382 -20.60 -3.98 -19.44
C GLY A 382 -19.43 -3.49 -20.30
N ALA A 383 -18.64 -2.51 -19.83
CA ALA A 383 -17.50 -1.98 -20.58
C ALA A 383 -16.15 -2.36 -19.93
N ALA A 384 -15.35 -3.15 -20.66
CA ALA A 384 -14.04 -3.61 -20.19
C ALA A 384 -12.99 -2.49 -20.13
N ALA A 385 -12.02 -2.60 -19.22
CA ALA A 385 -10.84 -1.76 -19.22
C ALA A 385 -9.94 -2.14 -20.41
N THR A 386 -9.86 -1.26 -21.40
CA THR A 386 -9.04 -1.48 -22.61
C THR A 386 -7.81 -0.57 -22.63
N VAL A 387 -6.77 -0.99 -23.35
CA VAL A 387 -5.55 -0.21 -23.56
C VAL A 387 -5.90 1.12 -24.21
N GLU A 388 -6.76 1.11 -25.23
CA GLU A 388 -7.15 2.31 -25.96
C GLU A 388 -7.90 3.29 -25.07
N TRP A 389 -8.87 2.81 -24.28
CA TRP A 389 -9.59 3.63 -23.33
C TRP A 389 -8.66 4.25 -22.29
N PHE A 390 -7.76 3.45 -21.71
CA PHE A 390 -6.85 3.90 -20.66
C PHE A 390 -5.86 4.96 -21.18
N LEU A 391 -5.35 4.78 -22.40
CA LEU A 391 -4.42 5.73 -23.03
C LEU A 391 -5.13 6.92 -23.71
N GLY A 392 -6.46 6.92 -23.74
CA GLY A 392 -7.27 7.96 -24.37
C GLY A 392 -7.28 7.91 -25.91
N SER A 393 -6.94 6.76 -26.49
CA SER A 393 -7.03 6.50 -27.93
C SER A 393 -8.49 6.22 -28.34
N GLN A 394 -8.84 6.63 -29.56
CA GLN A 394 -10.16 6.42 -30.17
C GLN A 394 -10.22 5.14 -31.02
N GLU A 395 -9.16 4.33 -31.03
CA GLU A 395 -9.10 3.11 -31.82
C GLU A 395 -10.07 2.05 -31.25
N GLY A 396 -10.99 1.55 -32.09
CA GLY A 396 -12.02 0.58 -31.71
C GLY A 396 -11.51 -0.85 -31.52
N LEU A 397 -10.22 -1.03 -31.22
CA LEU A 397 -9.54 -2.33 -31.17
C LEU A 397 -9.80 -3.10 -29.87
N ASN A 398 -10.29 -2.42 -28.83
CA ASN A 398 -10.77 -2.99 -27.56
C ASN A 398 -9.81 -4.03 -26.92
N HIS A 399 -8.51 -3.74 -26.94
CA HIS A 399 -7.52 -4.67 -26.38
C HIS A 399 -7.59 -4.67 -24.85
N PRO A 400 -7.67 -5.85 -24.18
CA PRO A 400 -7.67 -5.91 -22.72
C PRO A 400 -6.45 -5.23 -22.11
N LEU A 401 -6.67 -4.33 -21.15
CA LEU A 401 -5.59 -3.64 -20.45
C LEU A 401 -4.83 -4.58 -19.50
N PHE A 402 -5.54 -5.50 -18.86
CA PHE A 402 -4.98 -6.42 -17.88
C PHE A 402 -5.74 -7.74 -17.88
N HIS A 403 -5.15 -8.72 -17.17
CA HIS A 403 -5.80 -9.95 -16.77
C HIS A 403 -5.42 -10.24 -15.32
N ALA A 404 -6.34 -10.81 -14.53
CA ALA A 404 -6.16 -10.98 -13.08
C ALA A 404 -4.88 -11.78 -12.73
N ASN A 405 -4.53 -12.80 -13.53
CA ASN A 405 -3.28 -13.53 -13.32
C ASN A 405 -2.03 -12.64 -13.47
N ARG A 406 -2.02 -11.71 -14.42
CA ARG A 406 -0.87 -10.80 -14.60
C ARG A 406 -0.70 -9.91 -13.38
N ILE A 407 -1.80 -9.37 -12.84
CA ILE A 407 -1.80 -8.61 -11.58
C ILE A 407 -1.27 -9.48 -10.43
N ALA A 408 -1.76 -10.71 -10.31
CA ALA A 408 -1.30 -11.64 -9.28
C ALA A 408 0.21 -11.94 -9.38
N GLN A 409 0.74 -12.12 -10.60
CA GLN A 409 2.18 -12.33 -10.82
C GLN A 409 3.02 -11.13 -10.41
N LEU A 410 2.59 -9.90 -10.73
CA LEU A 410 3.30 -8.68 -10.30
C LEU A 410 3.24 -8.50 -8.77
N ASN A 411 2.07 -8.72 -8.16
CA ASN A 411 1.91 -8.67 -6.71
C ASN A 411 2.76 -9.73 -6.01
N ALA A 412 2.85 -10.96 -6.53
CA ALA A 412 3.71 -12.00 -5.99
C ALA A 412 5.20 -11.65 -6.12
N ALA A 413 5.61 -11.10 -7.27
CA ALA A 413 6.98 -10.66 -7.51
C ALA A 413 7.40 -9.54 -6.53
N TRP A 414 6.51 -8.58 -6.29
CA TRP A 414 6.68 -7.57 -5.25
C TRP A 414 6.79 -8.18 -3.84
N LYS A 415 5.87 -9.09 -3.48
CA LYS A 415 5.82 -9.69 -2.13
C LYS A 415 7.10 -10.46 -1.83
N SER A 416 7.63 -11.18 -2.81
CA SER A 416 8.93 -11.85 -2.73
C SER A 416 10.09 -10.90 -2.38
N ALA A 417 9.90 -9.61 -2.62
CA ALA A 417 10.93 -8.62 -2.50
C ALA A 417 10.84 -7.67 -1.30
N VAL A 418 9.65 -7.35 -0.82
CA VAL A 418 9.51 -6.50 0.38
C VAL A 418 9.11 -7.29 1.63
N ALA A 419 8.58 -8.51 1.46
CA ALA A 419 8.14 -9.38 2.54
C ALA A 419 8.37 -10.86 2.18
N PRO A 420 9.63 -11.27 1.93
CA PRO A 420 9.94 -12.66 1.62
C PRO A 420 9.56 -13.55 2.83
N PRO A 421 8.95 -14.72 2.62
CA PRO A 421 8.79 -15.68 3.70
C PRO A 421 10.15 -16.05 4.32
N GLU A 422 10.17 -16.33 5.61
CA GLU A 422 11.40 -16.70 6.31
C GLU A 422 12.08 -17.91 5.65
N GLY A 423 13.40 -17.86 5.47
CA GLY A 423 14.18 -18.90 4.81
C GLY A 423 14.07 -18.97 3.28
N THR A 424 13.28 -18.09 2.63
CA THR A 424 13.19 -18.08 1.15
C THR A 424 14.28 -17.28 0.46
N ARG A 425 14.91 -16.33 1.15
CA ARG A 425 16.11 -15.66 0.66
C ARG A 425 17.35 -16.38 1.16
N ALA A 426 18.30 -16.59 0.27
CA ALA A 426 19.65 -16.93 0.68
C ALA A 426 20.21 -15.80 1.54
N GLU A 427 20.98 -16.13 2.56
CA GLU A 427 21.69 -15.15 3.38
C GLU A 427 22.57 -14.28 2.47
N GLY A 428 22.33 -12.96 2.47
CA GLY A 428 23.03 -12.00 1.59
C GLY A 428 22.42 -11.83 0.18
N GLU A 429 21.28 -12.45 -0.14
CA GLU A 429 20.59 -12.21 -1.42
C GLU A 429 20.11 -10.75 -1.48
N THR A 430 20.76 -9.97 -2.35
CA THR A 430 20.39 -8.59 -2.63
C THR A 430 19.63 -8.52 -3.94
N ILE A 431 18.41 -7.97 -3.89
CA ILE A 431 17.64 -7.70 -5.10
C ILE A 431 18.20 -6.44 -5.73
N LYS A 432 18.71 -6.58 -6.96
CA LYS A 432 19.36 -5.51 -7.71
C LYS A 432 18.44 -4.96 -8.77
N GLY A 433 18.72 -3.73 -9.21
CA GLY A 433 18.10 -3.15 -10.40
C GLY A 433 18.24 -4.03 -11.63
N SER A 434 17.32 -3.89 -12.59
CA SER A 434 17.37 -4.59 -13.88
C SER A 434 18.32 -3.89 -14.85
N ARG A 435 18.31 -2.57 -14.88
CA ARG A 435 19.15 -1.66 -15.67
C ARG A 435 20.36 -1.16 -14.88
N ASP A 436 20.14 -0.68 -13.66
CA ASP A 436 21.19 -0.24 -12.74
C ASP A 436 21.47 -1.32 -11.70
N ARG A 437 22.52 -2.13 -11.94
CA ARG A 437 22.92 -3.20 -11.03
C ARG A 437 23.48 -2.70 -9.69
N THR A 438 23.76 -1.40 -9.57
CA THR A 438 24.18 -0.77 -8.32
C THR A 438 22.99 -0.38 -7.43
N ALA A 439 21.79 -0.23 -8.01
CA ALA A 439 20.57 -0.01 -7.26
C ALA A 439 20.24 -1.26 -6.44
N GLN A 440 20.03 -1.06 -5.14
CA GLN A 440 19.64 -2.09 -4.18
C GLN A 440 18.37 -1.65 -3.47
N LEU A 441 17.56 -2.64 -3.08
CA LEU A 441 16.36 -2.36 -2.29
C LEU A 441 16.79 -1.70 -0.96
N PRO A 442 16.27 -0.50 -0.62
CA PRO A 442 16.56 0.11 0.68
C PRO A 442 16.12 -0.81 1.83
N SER A 443 16.89 -0.83 2.92
CA SER A 443 16.73 -1.78 4.04
C SER A 443 15.36 -1.77 4.70
N ASP A 444 14.74 -0.60 4.79
CA ASP A 444 13.53 -0.37 5.57
C ASP A 444 12.29 -0.15 4.70
N VAL A 445 12.33 -0.56 3.42
CA VAL A 445 11.13 -0.52 2.57
C VAL A 445 10.08 -1.48 3.10
N ARG A 446 8.88 -0.97 3.36
CA ARG A 446 7.73 -1.79 3.75
C ARG A 446 6.78 -2.05 2.61
N GLY A 447 5.99 -3.10 2.75
CA GLY A 447 4.92 -3.43 1.81
C GLY A 447 3.54 -3.06 2.32
N MET A 448 2.77 -2.32 1.51
CA MET A 448 1.33 -2.09 1.71
C MET A 448 0.53 -3.00 0.78
N ASP A 449 0.04 -4.12 1.33
CA ASP A 449 -0.68 -5.18 0.60
C ASP A 449 -2.18 -4.86 0.40
N LEU A 450 -2.46 -3.74 -0.25
CA LEU A 450 -3.84 -3.29 -0.53
C LEU A 450 -4.62 -4.32 -1.37
N ALA A 451 -3.94 -5.00 -2.30
CA ALA A 451 -4.54 -5.99 -3.19
C ALA A 451 -5.18 -7.15 -2.43
N THR A 452 -4.48 -7.68 -1.43
CA THR A 452 -5.01 -8.78 -0.59
C THR A 452 -6.18 -8.31 0.26
N VAL A 453 -6.08 -7.10 0.81
CA VAL A 453 -7.13 -6.49 1.64
C VAL A 453 -8.42 -6.23 0.85
N LEU A 454 -8.32 -5.92 -0.44
CA LEU A 454 -9.46 -5.68 -1.33
C LEU A 454 -9.91 -6.91 -2.15
N LEU A 455 -9.27 -8.06 -1.96
CA LEU A 455 -9.61 -9.25 -2.73
C LEU A 455 -11.08 -9.66 -2.48
N GLY A 456 -11.82 -9.88 -3.56
CA GLY A 456 -13.26 -10.17 -3.52
C GLY A 456 -14.18 -8.96 -3.29
N GLN A 457 -13.64 -7.75 -3.31
CA GLN A 457 -14.39 -6.49 -3.25
C GLN A 457 -14.53 -5.83 -4.63
N ASP A 458 -14.34 -6.58 -5.71
CA ASP A 458 -14.33 -6.12 -7.10
C ASP A 458 -15.70 -5.58 -7.58
N HIS A 459 -16.78 -5.93 -6.91
CA HIS A 459 -18.12 -5.36 -7.15
C HIS A 459 -18.28 -3.93 -6.57
N HIS A 460 -17.36 -3.47 -5.72
CA HIS A 460 -17.34 -2.13 -5.16
C HIS A 460 -16.35 -1.24 -5.90
N GLN A 461 -16.70 -0.84 -7.13
CA GLN A 461 -15.88 0.03 -7.95
C GLN A 461 -16.65 1.27 -8.40
N LYS A 462 -15.92 2.37 -8.55
CA LYS A 462 -16.42 3.65 -9.06
C LYS A 462 -16.39 3.67 -10.59
N ASP A 463 -15.34 3.09 -11.18
CA ASP A 463 -15.17 2.92 -12.61
C ASP A 463 -14.34 1.66 -12.91
N ARG A 464 -13.98 1.43 -14.19
CA ARG A 464 -13.29 0.22 -14.66
C ARG A 464 -11.95 -0.07 -13.96
N LEU A 465 -11.33 0.92 -13.32
CA LEU A 465 -10.05 0.78 -12.60
C LEU A 465 -10.09 1.30 -11.17
N VAL A 466 -10.99 2.21 -10.85
CA VAL A 466 -10.98 2.90 -9.57
C VAL A 466 -11.94 2.19 -8.61
N PRO A 467 -11.46 1.69 -7.47
CA PRO A 467 -12.33 1.10 -6.49
C PRO A 467 -13.15 2.19 -5.75
N ASP A 468 -14.30 1.82 -5.20
CA ASP A 468 -15.23 2.76 -4.60
C ASP A 468 -14.75 3.30 -3.23
N LEU A 469 -15.39 4.36 -2.74
CA LEU A 469 -15.09 5.02 -1.46
C LEU A 469 -15.06 4.03 -0.29
N SER A 470 -16.00 3.08 -0.28
CA SER A 470 -16.06 1.97 0.69
C SER A 470 -16.33 0.67 -0.08
N PRO A 471 -15.51 -0.37 0.09
CA PRO A 471 -14.54 -0.53 1.18
C PRO A 471 -13.16 0.06 0.89
N ALA A 472 -12.80 0.36 -0.35
CA ALA A 472 -11.40 0.59 -0.72
C ALA A 472 -10.82 1.91 -0.21
N GLY A 473 -11.53 3.03 -0.34
CA GLY A 473 -11.10 4.30 0.23
C GLY A 473 -10.90 4.24 1.75
N ALA A 474 -11.81 3.57 2.46
CA ALA A 474 -11.72 3.37 3.90
C ALA A 474 -10.50 2.52 4.30
N LEU A 475 -10.31 1.37 3.65
CA LEU A 475 -9.20 0.46 3.94
C LEU A 475 -7.84 1.07 3.57
N PHE A 476 -7.76 1.76 2.43
CA PHE A 476 -6.56 2.52 2.04
C PHE A 476 -6.21 3.59 3.08
N SER A 477 -7.20 4.37 3.53
CA SER A 477 -6.99 5.42 4.53
C SER A 477 -6.49 4.84 5.86
N GLU A 478 -7.07 3.71 6.29
CA GLU A 478 -6.65 2.99 7.49
C GLU A 478 -5.20 2.48 7.36
N MET A 479 -4.85 1.83 6.24
CA MET A 479 -3.49 1.36 5.97
C MET A 479 -2.49 2.52 5.89
N LEU A 480 -2.88 3.65 5.31
CA LEU A 480 -2.03 4.85 5.22
C LEU A 480 -1.71 5.40 6.61
N PHE A 481 -2.71 5.53 7.49
CA PHE A 481 -2.46 5.98 8.87
C PHE A 481 -1.58 4.98 9.63
N PHE A 482 -1.80 3.68 9.45
CA PHE A 482 -0.98 2.64 10.06
C PHE A 482 0.48 2.70 9.58
N GLU A 483 0.72 2.93 8.28
CA GLU A 483 2.07 3.08 7.73
C GLU A 483 2.74 4.38 8.19
N LEU A 484 1.97 5.47 8.35
CA LEU A 484 2.47 6.72 8.90
C LEU A 484 2.89 6.54 10.37
N TRP A 485 2.06 5.86 11.17
CA TRP A 485 2.40 5.49 12.55
C TRP A 485 3.73 4.74 12.61
N ASN A 486 3.87 3.67 11.81
CA ASN A 486 5.11 2.91 11.71
C ASN A 486 6.32 3.73 11.26
N ALA A 487 6.13 4.75 10.42
CA ALA A 487 7.19 5.60 9.92
C ALA A 487 7.70 6.58 11.00
N VAL A 488 6.80 7.18 11.76
CA VAL A 488 7.12 8.29 12.67
C VAL A 488 7.41 7.87 14.11
N THR A 489 7.04 6.66 14.52
CA THR A 489 7.44 6.11 15.81
C THR A 489 8.76 5.36 15.71
N SER A 490 9.83 5.95 16.26
CA SER A 490 11.11 5.27 16.46
C SER A 490 10.95 4.13 17.47
N GLY A 491 11.60 3.00 17.17
CA GLY A 491 11.79 1.90 18.14
C GLY A 491 12.77 2.26 19.24
#